data_AF-A0A843J4Q8-F1
#
_entry.id   AF-A0A843J4Q8-F1
#
_cell.length_a   1.000
_cell.length_b   1.000
_cell.length_c   1.000
_cell.angle_alpha   90.00
_cell.angle_beta   90.00
_cell.angle_gamma   90.00
#
_symmetry.space_group_name_H-M   'P 1'
#
loop_
_entity.id
_entity.type
_entity.pdbx_description
1 polymer ?
#
loop_
_entity_poly.entity_id
_entity_poly.type
_entity_poly.pdbx_seq_one_letter_code
_entity_poly.pdbx_strand_id
1 'polypeptide(L)'
;MKMKSKVLAVAVVAMFCATAFAVVATEDNDADKVTYNIYIQLNDNTINTKPIEKWLDSYEAPSKSKANYIAALKAGLDKAGLKYEMSDSGWLSSIGDYATHGEWGSLSYYGFSVYYADGKEWKSTSTYEESTTFAIVFDKYLTEDEYQKLSDKDKEKYEHSDWGYASLLPKVSTTSWESSNMMLYIIIAVVVIVIIAAAAFFFMKKKNASA
;
A
#
# COMPACT_ATOMS: atom_id res chain seq x y z
N MET A 1 -0.22 55.59 40.92
CA MET A 1 0.41 54.43 40.25
C MET A 1 -0.44 53.20 40.49
N LYS A 2 -1.12 52.66 39.48
CA LYS A 2 -1.06 51.22 39.15
C LYS A 2 -1.95 50.88 37.95
N MET A 3 -1.39 49.97 37.17
CA MET A 3 -1.66 49.66 35.77
C MET A 3 -3.01 48.99 35.54
N LYS A 4 -3.56 49.29 34.36
CA LYS A 4 -4.69 48.63 33.72
C LYS A 4 -4.29 47.23 33.24
N SER A 5 -5.09 46.23 33.61
CA SER A 5 -5.58 45.11 32.79
C SER A 5 -4.84 44.88 31.46
N LYS A 6 -3.80 44.02 31.42
CA LYS A 6 -3.37 43.16 30.26
C LYS A 6 -2.37 42.06 30.67
N VAL A 7 -2.53 41.41 31.82
CA VAL A 7 -1.67 40.28 32.24
C VAL A 7 -2.51 39.08 32.69
N LEU A 8 -3.37 38.57 31.80
CA LEU A 8 -4.09 37.32 32.04
C LEU A 8 -4.26 36.44 30.79
N ALA A 9 -3.40 36.62 29.77
CA ALA A 9 -3.42 35.76 28.58
C ALA A 9 -2.09 35.05 28.29
N VAL A 10 -1.05 35.28 29.11
CA VAL A 10 0.28 34.67 28.91
C VAL A 10 0.51 33.44 29.81
N ALA A 11 -0.32 33.24 30.83
CA ALA A 11 -0.15 32.11 31.76
C ALA A 11 -0.78 30.79 31.28
N VAL A 12 -1.70 30.81 30.30
CA VAL A 12 -2.37 29.57 29.83
C VAL A 12 -1.59 28.87 28.72
N VAL A 13 -0.79 29.61 27.93
CA VAL A 13 0.02 29.01 26.86
C VAL A 13 1.33 28.41 27.40
N ALA A 14 1.85 28.91 28.52
CA ALA A 14 3.05 28.36 29.13
C ALA A 14 2.82 27.09 29.97
N MET A 15 1.57 26.80 30.38
CA MET A 15 1.25 25.65 31.23
C MET A 15 0.95 24.36 30.44
N PHE A 16 0.83 24.43 29.12
CA PHE A 16 0.68 23.25 28.24
C PHE A 16 2.00 22.75 27.63
N CYS A 17 3.13 23.42 27.87
CA CYS A 17 4.44 22.99 27.38
C CYS A 17 5.27 22.21 28.42
N ALA A 18 4.75 22.01 29.64
CA ALA A 18 5.54 21.48 30.76
C ALA A 18 4.95 20.25 31.47
N THR A 19 3.93 19.59 30.90
CA THR A 19 3.75 18.14 31.09
C THR A 19 4.54 17.48 29.97
N ALA A 20 5.86 17.40 30.12
CA ALA A 20 6.44 16.12 30.46
C ALA A 20 5.85 15.02 29.58
N PHE A 21 6.19 15.07 28.28
CA PHE A 21 6.58 13.84 27.61
C PHE A 21 7.74 13.28 28.42
N ALA A 22 7.41 12.59 29.52
CA ALA A 22 8.17 11.42 29.86
C ALA A 22 8.11 10.58 28.59
N VAL A 23 9.20 10.63 27.83
CA VAL A 23 9.63 9.46 27.07
C VAL A 23 9.77 8.38 28.14
N VAL A 24 8.64 7.77 28.48
CA VAL A 24 8.66 6.39 28.90
C VAL A 24 9.29 5.74 27.67
N ALA A 25 10.58 5.43 27.80
CA ALA A 25 11.12 4.32 27.07
C ALA A 25 10.26 3.14 27.52
N THR A 26 9.11 2.97 26.86
CA THR A 26 8.62 1.64 26.63
C THR A 26 9.79 1.02 25.91
N GLU A 27 10.41 0.03 26.54
CA GLU A 27 11.03 -1.03 25.78
C GLU A 27 9.89 -1.60 24.93
N ASP A 28 9.51 -0.88 23.87
CA ASP A 28 8.73 -1.43 22.81
C ASP A 28 9.67 -2.46 22.22
N ASN A 29 9.42 -3.71 22.60
CA ASN A 29 9.50 -4.80 21.65
C ASN A 29 8.49 -4.50 20.51
N ASP A 30 8.64 -3.36 19.82
CA ASP A 30 8.16 -3.17 18.47
C ASP A 30 9.06 -4.08 17.66
N ALA A 31 8.70 -5.36 17.62
CA ALA A 31 9.01 -6.16 16.46
C ALA A 31 8.48 -5.34 15.28
N ASP A 32 9.39 -4.77 14.48
CA ASP A 32 9.09 -3.85 13.38
C ASP A 32 7.87 -4.37 12.61
N LYS A 33 6.71 -3.74 12.86
CA LYS A 33 5.46 -4.16 12.24
C LYS A 33 5.60 -3.96 10.74
N VAL A 34 5.13 -4.94 9.98
CA VAL A 34 5.09 -4.86 8.52
C VAL A 34 3.68 -4.52 8.07
N THR A 35 3.57 -3.70 7.03
CA THR A 35 2.28 -3.40 6.41
C THR A 35 2.17 -4.13 5.08
N TYR A 36 1.17 -5.00 4.96
CA TYR A 36 0.84 -5.69 3.72
C TYR A 36 -0.08 -4.85 2.85
N ASN A 37 0.28 -4.82 1.56
CA ASN A 37 -0.33 -4.01 0.53
C ASN A 37 -0.67 -4.93 -0.63
N ILE A 38 -1.96 -5.13 -0.89
CA ILE A 38 -2.39 -6.13 -1.86
C ILE A 38 -3.23 -5.45 -2.93
N TYR A 39 -2.76 -5.51 -4.16
CA TYR A 39 -3.52 -5.13 -5.34
C TYR A 39 -4.13 -6.37 -5.98
N ILE A 40 -5.36 -6.26 -6.47
CA ILE A 40 -6.02 -7.29 -7.25
C ILE A 40 -6.35 -6.76 -8.66
N GLN A 41 -6.12 -7.59 -9.66
CA GLN A 41 -6.50 -7.36 -11.05
C GLN A 41 -7.21 -8.59 -11.59
N LEU A 42 -8.50 -8.45 -11.89
CA LEU A 42 -9.32 -9.53 -12.42
C LEU A 42 -9.67 -9.25 -13.88
N ASN A 43 -9.10 -10.03 -14.79
CA ASN A 43 -9.32 -9.94 -16.24
C ASN A 43 -10.20 -11.13 -16.65
N ASP A 44 -11.37 -10.89 -17.24
CA ASP A 44 -12.35 -11.98 -17.53
C ASP A 44 -12.12 -12.65 -18.90
N ASN A 45 -11.11 -12.19 -19.64
CA ASN A 45 -10.77 -12.58 -21.00
C ASN A 45 -11.82 -12.24 -22.07
N THR A 46 -12.90 -11.57 -21.75
CA THR A 46 -13.76 -10.93 -22.76
C THR A 46 -13.25 -9.53 -23.05
N ILE A 47 -13.10 -9.25 -24.35
CA ILE A 47 -12.55 -8.00 -24.90
C ILE A 47 -13.33 -6.74 -24.48
N ASN A 48 -14.49 -6.89 -23.80
CA ASN A 48 -15.41 -5.80 -23.49
C ASN A 48 -15.82 -5.67 -22.01
N THR A 49 -15.36 -6.53 -21.10
CA THR A 49 -15.53 -6.29 -19.65
C THR A 49 -14.36 -5.48 -19.11
N LYS A 50 -14.70 -4.45 -18.33
CA LYS A 50 -13.68 -3.70 -17.59
C LYS A 50 -13.09 -4.62 -16.51
N PRO A 51 -11.76 -4.76 -16.45
CA PRO A 51 -11.13 -5.52 -15.39
C PRO A 51 -11.43 -4.88 -14.03
N ILE A 52 -11.53 -5.72 -13.00
CA ILE A 52 -11.62 -5.24 -11.62
C ILE A 52 -10.20 -4.99 -11.14
N GLU A 53 -9.85 -3.72 -10.97
CA GLU A 53 -8.53 -3.27 -10.53
C GLU A 53 -8.70 -2.55 -9.18
N LYS A 54 -8.09 -3.08 -8.11
CA LYS A 54 -8.32 -2.52 -6.76
C LYS A 54 -7.16 -2.78 -5.81
N TRP A 55 -6.76 -1.75 -5.07
CA TRP A 55 -6.01 -1.92 -3.83
C TRP A 55 -6.96 -2.35 -2.72
N LEU A 56 -6.62 -3.45 -2.06
CA LEU A 56 -7.24 -3.84 -0.81
C LEU A 56 -6.68 -2.96 0.32
N ASP A 57 -7.46 -2.85 1.38
CA ASP A 57 -7.06 -2.10 2.56
C ASP A 57 -5.80 -2.69 3.18
N SER A 58 -4.91 -1.80 3.61
CA SER A 58 -3.64 -2.15 4.23
C SER A 58 -3.84 -2.97 5.49
N TYR A 59 -2.93 -3.91 5.73
CA TYR A 59 -2.98 -4.77 6.91
C TYR A 59 -1.65 -4.74 7.65
N GLU A 60 -1.65 -4.30 8.91
CA GLU A 60 -0.48 -4.33 9.77
C GLU A 60 -0.31 -5.70 10.44
N ALA A 61 0.91 -6.21 10.45
CA ALA A 61 1.25 -7.52 10.99
C ALA A 61 2.59 -7.47 11.73
N PRO A 62 2.85 -8.39 12.66
CA PRO A 62 4.08 -8.38 13.45
C PRO A 62 5.34 -8.77 12.65
N SER A 63 5.19 -9.45 11.50
CA SER A 63 6.32 -9.88 10.68
C SER A 63 5.91 -10.33 9.27
N LYS A 64 6.89 -10.46 8.38
CA LYS A 64 6.70 -11.17 7.11
C LYS A 64 6.51 -12.66 7.38
N SER A 65 5.36 -13.20 7.01
CA SER A 65 5.08 -14.63 7.13
C SER A 65 3.88 -15.00 6.26
N LYS A 66 3.83 -16.27 5.86
CA LYS A 66 2.67 -16.83 5.15
C LYS A 66 1.35 -16.58 5.89
N ALA A 67 1.31 -16.82 7.19
CA ALA A 67 0.09 -16.66 7.98
C ALA A 67 -0.41 -15.21 7.98
N ASN A 68 0.52 -14.25 8.11
CA ASN A 68 0.18 -12.83 8.11
C ASN A 68 -0.27 -12.33 6.74
N TYR A 69 0.36 -12.79 5.65
CA TYR A 69 -0.11 -12.52 4.29
C TYR A 69 -1.54 -13.03 4.07
N ILE A 70 -1.82 -14.28 4.46
CA ILE A 70 -3.16 -14.87 4.29
C ILE A 70 -4.20 -14.08 5.08
N ALA A 71 -3.87 -13.69 6.31
CA ALA A 71 -4.75 -12.85 7.13
C ALA A 71 -5.01 -11.48 6.46
N ALA A 72 -3.97 -10.84 5.93
CA ALA A 72 -4.08 -9.58 5.20
C ALA A 72 -5.00 -9.70 3.98
N LEU A 73 -4.81 -10.76 3.18
CA LEU A 73 -5.62 -11.03 2.00
C LEU A 73 -7.10 -11.27 2.35
N LYS A 74 -7.39 -12.12 3.35
CA LYS A 74 -8.76 -12.36 3.83
C LYS A 74 -9.43 -11.06 4.27
N ALA A 75 -8.77 -10.33 5.17
CA ALA A 75 -9.30 -9.08 5.72
C ALA A 75 -9.58 -8.05 4.62
N GLY A 76 -8.66 -7.91 3.64
CA GLY A 76 -8.82 -7.02 2.51
C GLY A 76 -9.99 -7.40 1.59
N LEU A 77 -10.13 -8.69 1.25
CA LEU A 77 -11.23 -9.19 0.41
C LEU A 77 -12.59 -9.08 1.11
N ASP A 78 -12.66 -9.46 2.38
CA ASP A 78 -13.87 -9.36 3.21
C ASP A 78 -14.35 -7.91 3.28
N LYS A 79 -13.44 -6.97 3.57
CA LYS A 79 -13.75 -5.54 3.65
C LYS A 79 -14.12 -4.94 2.29
N ALA A 80 -13.55 -5.44 1.22
CA ALA A 80 -13.92 -5.06 -0.14
C ALA A 80 -15.30 -5.61 -0.56
N GLY A 81 -15.92 -6.50 0.23
CA GLY A 81 -17.19 -7.14 -0.08
C GLY A 81 -17.10 -8.15 -1.23
N LEU A 82 -15.91 -8.67 -1.49
CA LEU A 82 -15.68 -9.63 -2.56
C LEU A 82 -15.96 -11.03 -2.04
N LYS A 83 -16.75 -11.81 -2.80
CA LYS A 83 -16.85 -13.25 -2.57
C LYS A 83 -15.55 -13.89 -3.01
N TYR A 84 -15.04 -14.87 -2.28
CA TYR A 84 -13.86 -15.62 -2.69
C TYR A 84 -13.91 -17.01 -2.09
N GLU A 85 -13.20 -17.92 -2.74
CA GLU A 85 -12.85 -19.21 -2.16
C GLU A 85 -11.35 -19.26 -1.96
N MET A 86 -10.94 -19.61 -0.74
CA MET A 86 -9.53 -19.73 -0.39
C MET A 86 -9.28 -20.92 0.53
N SER A 87 -8.22 -21.68 0.26
CA SER A 87 -7.79 -22.77 1.15
C SER A 87 -7.09 -22.24 2.42
N ASP A 88 -6.90 -23.13 3.39
CA ASP A 88 -6.09 -22.84 4.58
C ASP A 88 -4.62 -22.52 4.27
N SER A 89 -4.11 -22.99 3.13
CA SER A 89 -2.75 -22.72 2.68
C SER A 89 -2.61 -21.36 1.98
N GLY A 90 -3.66 -20.54 1.90
CA GLY A 90 -3.66 -19.23 1.24
C GLY A 90 -3.96 -19.29 -0.24
N TRP A 91 -4.48 -20.42 -0.72
CA TRP A 91 -4.72 -20.65 -2.13
C TRP A 91 -6.08 -20.08 -2.56
N LEU A 92 -6.10 -19.04 -3.40
CA LEU A 92 -7.34 -18.49 -3.96
C LEU A 92 -7.81 -19.31 -5.15
N SER A 93 -8.96 -19.99 -5.04
CA SER A 93 -9.61 -20.67 -6.18
C SER A 93 -10.65 -19.80 -6.88
N SER A 94 -11.15 -18.74 -6.24
CA SER A 94 -12.02 -17.79 -6.92
C SER A 94 -12.07 -16.43 -6.22
N ILE A 95 -12.37 -15.39 -6.99
CA ILE A 95 -12.81 -14.07 -6.50
C ILE A 95 -13.98 -13.61 -7.36
N GLY A 96 -15.15 -13.40 -6.76
CA GLY A 96 -16.39 -13.07 -7.47
C GLY A 96 -16.79 -14.18 -8.42
N ASP A 97 -17.01 -13.81 -9.69
CA ASP A 97 -17.32 -14.76 -10.76
C ASP A 97 -16.05 -15.31 -11.46
N TYR A 98 -14.86 -14.89 -11.01
CA TYR A 98 -13.58 -15.34 -11.56
C TYR A 98 -13.10 -16.57 -10.80
N ALA A 99 -13.09 -17.72 -11.46
CA ALA A 99 -12.60 -18.98 -10.89
C ALA A 99 -11.26 -19.40 -11.54
N THR A 100 -10.35 -19.94 -10.74
CA THR A 100 -9.03 -20.43 -11.13
C THR A 100 -8.78 -21.80 -10.51
N HIS A 101 -7.76 -22.50 -11.01
CA HIS A 101 -7.50 -23.90 -10.62
C HIS A 101 -6.02 -24.18 -10.24
N GLY A 102 -5.18 -23.20 -9.90
CA GLY A 102 -3.72 -23.44 -9.83
C GLY A 102 -2.96 -22.98 -8.59
N GLU A 103 -2.65 -23.89 -7.66
CA GLU A 103 -1.94 -23.67 -6.38
C GLU A 103 -0.78 -22.64 -6.34
N TRP A 104 -0.60 -21.99 -5.18
CA TRP A 104 0.51 -21.06 -4.94
C TRP A 104 1.88 -21.72 -5.16
N GLY A 105 2.76 -21.10 -5.95
CA GLY A 105 4.09 -21.64 -6.24
C GLY A 105 4.09 -22.85 -7.18
N SER A 106 2.91 -23.34 -7.60
CA SER A 106 2.82 -24.19 -8.78
C SER A 106 2.92 -23.30 -10.01
N LEU A 107 3.75 -23.71 -10.97
CA LEU A 107 3.94 -22.99 -12.23
C LEU A 107 2.58 -22.59 -12.82
N SER A 108 2.54 -21.37 -13.35
CA SER A 108 1.47 -20.64 -14.03
C SER A 108 0.58 -21.45 -15.00
N TYR A 109 -0.14 -22.46 -14.50
CA TYR A 109 -0.92 -23.39 -15.34
C TYR A 109 -2.42 -23.08 -15.38
N TYR A 110 -2.95 -22.21 -14.50
CA TYR A 110 -4.40 -22.05 -14.36
C TYR A 110 -4.89 -20.62 -14.05
N GLY A 111 -4.46 -19.68 -14.87
CA GLY A 111 -5.02 -18.33 -14.97
C GLY A 111 -4.91 -17.42 -13.74
N PHE A 112 -3.86 -17.60 -12.93
CA PHE A 112 -3.66 -16.91 -11.66
C PHE A 112 -2.17 -16.71 -11.37
N SER A 113 -1.71 -15.46 -11.32
CA SER A 113 -0.33 -15.11 -10.96
C SER A 113 -0.26 -14.18 -9.76
N VAL A 114 0.82 -14.30 -9.00
CA VAL A 114 1.15 -13.40 -7.90
C VAL A 114 2.49 -12.77 -8.21
N TYR A 115 2.53 -11.46 -8.08
CA TYR A 115 3.71 -10.65 -8.23
C TYR A 115 4.04 -9.94 -6.93
N TYR A 116 5.32 -9.70 -6.70
CA TYR A 116 5.79 -8.78 -5.67
C TYR A 116 6.45 -7.56 -6.30
N ALA A 117 6.39 -6.43 -5.61
CA ALA A 117 7.11 -5.23 -6.00
C ALA A 117 8.55 -5.30 -5.45
N ASP A 118 9.54 -5.34 -6.35
CA ASP A 118 10.98 -5.36 -5.99
C ASP A 118 11.59 -3.95 -5.83
N GLY A 119 10.77 -2.91 -6.03
CA GLY A 119 11.14 -1.50 -6.01
C GLY A 119 11.42 -0.89 -7.39
N LYS A 120 11.52 -1.70 -8.45
CA LYS A 120 11.70 -1.26 -9.85
C LYS A 120 10.60 -1.79 -10.75
N GLU A 121 10.31 -3.09 -10.65
CA GLU A 121 9.38 -3.81 -11.51
C GLU A 121 8.58 -4.85 -10.71
N TRP A 122 7.52 -5.37 -11.33
CA TRP A 122 6.80 -6.50 -10.78
C TRP A 122 7.54 -7.78 -11.14
N LYS A 123 7.74 -8.64 -10.15
CA LYS A 123 8.38 -9.95 -10.32
C LYS A 123 7.43 -11.04 -9.86
N SER A 124 7.35 -12.12 -10.61
CA SER A 124 6.67 -13.33 -10.16
C SER A 124 7.27 -13.83 -8.85
N THR A 125 6.41 -14.30 -7.94
CA THR A 125 6.83 -14.87 -6.66
C THR A 125 6.36 -16.30 -6.51
N SER A 126 7.17 -17.11 -5.82
CA SER A 126 6.77 -18.43 -5.32
C SER A 126 6.66 -18.47 -3.79
N THR A 127 7.03 -17.38 -3.08
CA THR A 127 7.09 -17.34 -1.62
C THR A 127 6.62 -16.00 -1.03
N TYR A 128 5.90 -16.07 0.08
CA TYR A 128 5.29 -14.93 0.77
C TYR A 128 6.30 -13.98 1.44
N GLU A 129 7.57 -14.39 1.57
CA GLU A 129 8.58 -13.66 2.35
C GLU A 129 9.35 -12.60 1.52
N GLU A 130 9.21 -12.64 0.20
CA GLU A 130 9.94 -11.77 -0.74
C GLU A 130 9.55 -10.29 -0.61
N SER A 131 8.32 -9.98 -0.18
CA SER A 131 7.84 -8.60 -0.06
C SER A 131 6.71 -8.44 0.96
N THR A 132 6.23 -7.22 1.10
CA THR A 132 4.95 -6.90 1.75
C THR A 132 3.96 -6.24 0.79
N THR A 133 4.40 -5.92 -0.44
CA THR A 133 3.56 -5.36 -1.49
C THR A 133 3.41 -6.38 -2.61
N PHE A 134 2.17 -6.84 -2.82
CA PHE A 134 1.82 -7.89 -3.75
C PHE A 134 0.75 -7.42 -4.74
N ALA A 135 0.79 -7.98 -5.94
CA ALA A 135 -0.28 -7.89 -6.92
C ALA A 135 -0.74 -9.31 -7.27
N ILE A 136 -2.05 -9.52 -7.23
CA ILE A 136 -2.70 -10.77 -7.60
C ILE A 136 -3.44 -10.54 -8.91
N VAL A 137 -3.05 -11.26 -9.96
CA VAL A 137 -3.61 -11.13 -11.31
C VAL A 137 -4.32 -12.41 -11.68
N PHE A 138 -5.63 -12.31 -11.89
CA PHE A 138 -6.47 -13.36 -12.46
C PHE A 138 -6.59 -13.07 -13.96
N ASP A 139 -5.97 -13.90 -14.81
CA ASP A 139 -5.97 -13.72 -16.27
C ASP A 139 -5.67 -15.03 -17.00
N LYS A 140 -6.09 -15.22 -18.26
CA LYS A 140 -5.65 -16.38 -19.04
C LYS A 140 -4.18 -16.18 -19.44
N TYR A 141 -3.30 -17.08 -19.01
CA TYR A 141 -1.94 -17.11 -19.53
C TYR A 141 -1.93 -17.32 -21.04
N LEU A 142 -0.94 -16.72 -21.69
CA LEU A 142 -0.62 -17.06 -23.07
C LEU A 142 0.33 -18.25 -23.06
N THR A 143 0.01 -19.26 -23.85
CA THR A 143 0.97 -20.30 -24.23
C THR A 143 2.10 -19.68 -25.05
N GLU A 144 3.26 -20.34 -25.14
CA GLU A 144 4.38 -19.91 -25.99
C GLU A 144 3.93 -19.57 -27.41
N ASP A 145 3.11 -20.42 -28.01
CA ASP A 145 2.58 -20.22 -29.36
C ASP A 145 1.65 -19.01 -29.47
N GLU A 146 0.88 -18.68 -28.43
CA GLU A 146 0.06 -17.48 -28.38
C GLU A 146 0.92 -16.23 -28.14
N TYR A 147 1.90 -16.32 -27.23
CA TYR A 147 2.81 -15.23 -26.89
C TYR A 147 3.66 -14.82 -28.08
N GLN A 148 4.19 -15.77 -28.85
CA GLN A 148 5.03 -15.47 -30.02
C GLN A 148 4.25 -14.79 -31.16
N LYS A 149 2.93 -14.91 -31.20
CA LYS A 149 2.06 -14.21 -32.17
C LYS A 149 1.81 -12.74 -31.81
N LEU A 150 2.16 -12.31 -30.60
CA LEU A 150 2.03 -10.92 -30.18
C LEU A 150 3.05 -10.02 -30.88
N SER A 151 2.71 -8.74 -31.02
CA SER A 151 3.68 -7.70 -31.37
C SER A 151 4.69 -7.50 -30.24
N ASP A 152 5.90 -7.01 -30.55
CA ASP A 152 6.92 -6.75 -29.51
C ASP A 152 6.40 -5.81 -28.41
N LYS A 153 5.63 -4.79 -28.80
CA LYS A 153 4.98 -3.86 -27.87
C LYS A 153 3.94 -4.54 -26.96
N ASP A 154 3.26 -5.57 -27.44
CA ASP A 154 2.30 -6.31 -26.62
C ASP A 154 3.00 -7.32 -25.71
N LYS A 155 4.13 -7.89 -26.16
CA LYS A 155 4.98 -8.77 -25.35
C LYS A 155 5.49 -8.07 -24.08
N GLU A 156 5.82 -6.78 -24.17
CA GLU A 156 6.21 -5.95 -23.01
C GLU A 156 5.18 -5.90 -21.87
N LYS A 157 3.92 -6.28 -22.12
CA LYS A 157 2.86 -6.31 -21.11
C LYS A 157 2.86 -7.59 -20.27
N TYR A 158 3.69 -8.57 -20.62
CA TYR A 158 3.69 -9.88 -19.97
C TYR A 158 5.04 -10.18 -19.33
N GLU A 159 5.01 -10.86 -18.19
CA GLU A 159 6.16 -11.59 -17.68
C GLU A 159 6.18 -12.97 -18.34
N HIS A 160 7.23 -13.23 -19.11
CA HIS A 160 7.44 -14.49 -19.80
C HIS A 160 8.30 -15.42 -18.95
N SER A 161 7.82 -16.65 -18.75
CA SER A 161 8.50 -17.67 -17.96
C SER A 161 9.32 -18.60 -18.84
N ASP A 162 10.40 -19.15 -18.29
CA ASP A 162 11.23 -20.17 -18.93
C ASP A 162 10.48 -21.48 -19.26
N TRP A 163 9.25 -21.61 -18.76
CA TRP A 163 8.38 -22.77 -18.95
C TRP A 163 7.43 -22.63 -20.15
N GLY A 164 7.56 -21.55 -20.93
CA GLY A 164 6.77 -21.33 -22.16
C GLY A 164 5.37 -20.78 -21.90
N TYR A 165 5.19 -20.04 -20.81
CA TYR A 165 3.95 -19.34 -20.50
C TYR A 165 4.23 -17.87 -20.21
N ALA A 166 3.33 -16.99 -20.64
CA ALA A 166 3.40 -15.56 -20.38
C ALA A 166 2.17 -15.08 -19.61
N SER A 167 2.42 -14.27 -18.58
CA SER A 167 1.43 -13.77 -17.64
C SER A 167 1.34 -12.26 -17.68
N LEU A 168 0.13 -11.69 -17.71
CA LEU A 168 -0.02 -10.25 -17.79
C LEU A 168 0.55 -9.58 -16.53
N LEU A 169 1.46 -8.62 -16.73
CA LEU A 169 2.01 -7.82 -15.65
C LEU A 169 0.90 -6.98 -14.98
N PRO A 170 1.00 -6.74 -13.66
CA PRO A 170 0.10 -5.81 -12.99
C PRO A 170 0.19 -4.42 -13.64
N LYS A 171 -0.96 -3.83 -13.96
CA LYS A 171 -1.01 -2.47 -14.56
C LYS A 171 -0.65 -1.36 -13.58
N VAL A 172 -0.82 -1.65 -12.29
CA VAL A 172 -0.52 -0.73 -11.21
C VAL A 172 0.99 -0.50 -11.11
N SER A 173 1.42 0.73 -10.81
CA SER A 173 2.85 1.00 -10.62
C SER A 173 3.36 0.38 -9.31
N THR A 174 4.60 -0.11 -9.33
CA THR A 174 5.32 -0.63 -8.16
C THR A 174 5.47 0.40 -7.03
N THR A 175 5.36 1.71 -7.34
CA THR A 175 5.46 2.82 -6.37
C THR A 175 4.12 3.42 -5.97
N SER A 176 3.01 2.98 -6.55
CA SER A 176 1.68 3.59 -6.39
C SER A 176 1.11 3.54 -4.96
N TRP A 177 1.78 2.83 -4.06
CA TRP A 177 1.38 2.73 -2.66
C TRP A 177 1.82 3.92 -1.78
N GLU A 178 2.70 4.81 -2.27
CA GLU A 178 3.14 6.00 -1.52
C GLU A 178 2.05 7.06 -1.27
N SER A 179 0.83 6.85 -1.77
CA SER A 179 -0.29 7.80 -1.59
C SER A 179 -0.65 8.06 -0.12
N SER A 180 -0.34 7.13 0.79
CA SER A 180 -0.52 7.33 2.24
C SER A 180 0.54 8.27 2.85
N ASN A 181 1.79 8.19 2.40
CA ASN A 181 2.87 9.05 2.90
C ASN A 181 2.82 10.44 2.28
N MET A 182 2.33 10.57 1.04
CA MET A 182 2.16 11.88 0.41
C MET A 182 1.21 12.77 1.20
N MET A 183 0.11 12.20 1.75
CA MET A 183 -0.81 12.94 2.59
C MET A 183 -0.14 13.37 3.92
N LEU A 184 0.69 12.51 4.51
CA LEU A 184 1.50 12.85 5.68
C LEU A 184 2.50 13.98 5.39
N TYR A 185 3.22 13.93 4.26
CA TYR A 185 4.12 15.00 3.83
C TYR A 185 3.39 16.31 3.57
N ILE A 186 2.19 16.27 3.00
CA ILE A 186 1.33 17.44 2.81
C ILE A 186 0.92 18.02 4.16
N ILE A 187 0.49 17.19 5.12
CA ILE A 187 0.12 17.64 6.48
C ILE A 187 1.32 18.28 7.18
N ILE A 188 2.50 17.65 7.13
CA ILE A 188 3.73 18.19 7.71
C ILE A 188 4.10 19.53 7.05
N ALA A 189 4.03 19.63 5.72
CA ALA A 189 4.32 20.86 4.99
C ALA A 189 3.35 22.00 5.39
N VAL A 190 2.05 21.72 5.52
CA VAL A 190 1.06 22.70 5.97
C VAL A 190 1.35 23.17 7.39
N VAL A 191 1.68 22.27 8.31
CA VAL A 191 2.03 22.62 9.71
C VAL A 191 3.27 23.52 9.76
N VAL A 192 4.31 23.20 8.99
CA VAL A 192 5.54 24.01 8.93
C VAL A 192 5.25 25.42 8.40
N ILE A 193 4.44 25.54 7.34
CA ILE A 193 4.05 26.85 6.78
C ILE A 193 3.29 27.70 7.81
N VAL A 194 2.36 27.09 8.57
CA VAL A 194 1.60 27.80 9.61
C VAL A 194 2.51 28.30 10.74
N ILE A 195 3.48 27.49 11.16
CA ILE A 195 4.47 27.88 12.19
C ILE A 195 5.32 29.06 11.71
N ILE A 196 5.82 29.00 10.47
CA ILE A 196 6.64 30.08 9.89
C ILE A 196 5.81 31.37 9.77
N ALA A 197 4.56 31.28 9.29
CA ALA A 197 3.67 32.43 9.18
C ALA A 197 3.36 33.05 10.55
N ALA A 198 3.10 32.24 11.57
CA ALA A 198 2.87 32.71 12.94
C ALA A 198 4.12 33.38 13.53
N ALA A 199 5.30 32.81 13.32
CA ALA A 199 6.56 33.41 13.74
C ALA A 199 6.81 34.76 13.05
N ALA A 200 6.65 34.82 11.72
CA ALA A 200 6.79 36.06 10.96
C ALA A 200 5.81 37.15 11.44
N PHE A 201 4.55 36.78 11.70
CA PHE A 201 3.54 37.69 12.25
C PHE A 201 3.94 38.23 13.64
N PHE A 202 4.44 37.37 14.53
CA PHE A 202 4.90 37.79 15.86
C PHE A 202 6.11 38.72 15.79
N PHE A 203 7.09 38.45 14.91
CA PHE A 203 8.26 39.30 14.71
C PHE A 203 7.89 40.66 14.11
N MET A 204 6.98 40.70 13.13
CA MET A 204 6.50 41.95 12.54
C MET A 204 5.67 42.78 13.55
N LYS A 205 4.81 42.13 14.34
CA LYS A 205 4.00 42.82 15.37
C LYS A 205 4.87 43.41 16.49
N LYS A 206 5.95 42.72 16.88
CA LYS A 206 6.93 43.24 17.87
C LYS A 206 7.70 44.45 17.34
N LYS A 207 8.04 44.46 16.05
CA LYS A 207 8.73 45.59 15.40
C LYS A 207 7.84 46.84 15.33
N ASN A 208 6.54 46.69 15.07
CA ASN A 208 5.58 47.79 15.03
C ASN A 208 5.15 48.31 16.41
N ALA A 209 5.41 47.56 17.49
CA ALA A 209 5.15 48.00 18.87
C ALA A 209 6.36 48.67 19.54
N SER A 210 7.50 48.72 18.84
CA SER A 210 8.77 49.28 19.34
C SER A 210 9.21 50.55 18.58
N ALA A 211 8.34 51.08 17.72
CA ALA A 211 8.45 52.39 17.07
C ALA A 211 7.39 53.32 17.65
#